data_AF-A0A6I2NRA7-F1
#
_entry.id   AF-A0A6I2NRA7-F1
#
_cell.length_a   1.000
_cell.length_b   1.000
_cell.length_c   1.000
_cell.angle_alpha   90.00
_cell.angle_beta   90.00
_cell.angle_gamma   90.00
#
_symmetry.space_group_name_H-M   'P 1'
#
loop_
_entity.id
_entity.type
_entity.pdbx_description
1 polymer ?
#
loop_
_entity_poly.entity_id
_entity_poly.type
_entity_poly.pdbx_seq_one_letter_code
_entity_poly.pdbx_strand_id
1 'polypeptide(L)'
;MKTETIHLSQIQVNGANPRTIKNDKFEKLIRSILILPKMLELRPIVVDNTFTVLGGNMRLRALSAIAEMSPAEINTRLGECSGYAQKTEAERDLLRSHWEKWLDRPTAHVIKASELTDAEQREFIIKDNVGYGEWDMDALANEWDTEELVDWGLDLWEDKSEGESRNGSSSLPNSAPESSLFDRFVVPPFSILDTRKGYWQDRKKKWYDIIGDMGESRNDTLVTSLEIKYKDLYQRTREHRKELGISFKEYIEKYVPKEDLEREQSKIVAQGVSILDPVMAEIVCRWFGFKNCQTFDCFAGDSVFGFVSAYLGNSFTGIELREQQASLNNERVADMTARYICDDGQNVAKHINPESQDLLFSCPPYFDLEKYSDLPNDASNQDSYEDFIQILKNAFTAAVGCLRNNRFAVICVGDVRDRKTGFYYDFCGDIKRIFKEAGVLLYNEIILVEQTASTALRAARYMETRKVAKTHQHILVFFKGNPKDIKKEYPKIEYTEEDMVQFEATETSSESETTENE
;
A
#
# COMPACT_ATOMS: atom_id res chain seq x y z
N MET A 1 37.86 6.48 -15.18
CA MET A 1 38.04 5.85 -13.85
C MET A 1 39.29 4.97 -13.86
N LYS A 2 40.07 4.92 -12.77
CA LYS A 2 41.29 4.09 -12.67
C LYS A 2 40.95 2.74 -12.00
N THR A 3 41.49 1.65 -12.54
CA THR A 3 41.35 0.31 -11.94
C THR A 3 42.44 0.11 -10.89
N GLU A 4 42.04 -0.35 -9.70
CA GLU A 4 42.94 -0.67 -8.58
C GLU A 4 42.83 -2.17 -8.25
N THR A 5 43.93 -2.80 -7.82
CA THR A 5 43.92 -4.19 -7.36
C THR A 5 43.93 -4.21 -5.84
N ILE A 6 42.87 -4.78 -5.24
CA ILE A 6 42.63 -4.72 -3.80
C ILE A 6 42.42 -6.13 -3.25
N HIS A 7 42.82 -6.35 -1.99
CA HIS A 7 42.62 -7.62 -1.32
C HIS A 7 41.13 -7.89 -1.07
N LEU A 8 40.67 -9.13 -1.26
CA LEU A 8 39.24 -9.45 -1.17
C LEU A 8 38.61 -9.06 0.16
N SER A 9 39.36 -9.20 1.27
CA SER A 9 38.86 -8.86 2.61
C SER A 9 38.55 -7.38 2.83
N GLN A 10 38.99 -6.50 1.93
CA GLN A 10 38.73 -5.06 2.01
C GLN A 10 37.46 -4.66 1.25
N ILE A 11 36.85 -5.58 0.50
CA ILE A 11 35.67 -5.32 -0.32
C ILE A 11 34.44 -5.89 0.39
N GLN A 12 33.43 -5.05 0.60
CA GLN A 12 32.19 -5.45 1.27
C GLN A 12 31.09 -5.75 0.25
N VAL A 13 30.42 -6.89 0.43
CA VAL A 13 29.22 -7.22 -0.35
C VAL A 13 28.12 -6.25 0.03
N ASN A 14 27.48 -5.62 -0.96
CA ASN A 14 26.29 -4.82 -0.69
C ASN A 14 25.08 -5.73 -0.43
N GLY A 15 24.54 -5.66 0.79
CA GLY A 15 23.36 -6.42 1.23
C GLY A 15 22.03 -5.93 0.63
N ALA A 16 21.97 -4.69 0.16
CA ALA A 16 20.81 -4.08 -0.50
C ALA A 16 20.73 -4.41 -2.01
N ASN A 17 21.55 -5.34 -2.50
CA ASN A 17 21.51 -5.77 -3.88
C ASN A 17 20.52 -6.95 -4.02
N PRO A 18 19.39 -6.76 -4.72
CA PRO A 18 18.28 -7.70 -4.73
C PRO A 18 18.48 -8.85 -5.73
N ARG A 19 19.69 -9.08 -6.23
CA ARG A 19 19.95 -10.18 -7.15
C ARG A 19 20.26 -11.48 -6.41
N THR A 20 19.50 -12.53 -6.71
CA THR A 20 19.83 -13.91 -6.33
C THR A 20 20.18 -14.74 -7.57
N ILE A 21 21.19 -15.61 -7.46
CA ILE A 21 21.54 -16.57 -8.51
C ILE A 21 21.19 -17.96 -7.99
N LYS A 22 20.44 -18.75 -8.78
CA LYS A 22 20.25 -20.18 -8.54
C LYS A 22 21.60 -20.90 -8.51
N ASN A 23 21.77 -21.87 -7.60
CA ASN A 23 23.04 -22.58 -7.36
C ASN A 23 23.73 -23.08 -8.65
N ASP A 24 22.97 -23.61 -9.61
CA ASP A 24 23.53 -24.12 -10.88
C ASP A 24 24.13 -23.04 -11.79
N LYS A 25 23.60 -21.81 -11.75
CA LYS A 25 24.14 -20.66 -12.51
C LYS A 25 25.36 -20.07 -11.81
N PHE A 26 25.44 -20.15 -10.47
CA PHE A 26 26.61 -19.73 -9.70
C PHE A 26 27.83 -20.61 -10.00
N GLU A 27 27.62 -21.91 -10.06
CA GLU A 27 28.66 -22.88 -10.39
C GLU A 27 29.25 -22.67 -11.80
N LYS A 28 28.39 -22.31 -12.77
CA LYS A 28 28.85 -21.92 -14.12
C LYS A 28 29.67 -20.63 -14.11
N LEU A 29 29.34 -19.66 -13.26
CA LEU A 29 30.09 -18.42 -13.12
C LEU A 29 31.49 -18.69 -12.53
N ILE A 30 31.59 -19.52 -11.49
CA ILE A 30 32.89 -19.94 -10.92
C ILE A 30 33.76 -20.58 -12.01
N ARG A 31 33.21 -21.55 -12.76
CA ARG A 31 33.92 -22.21 -13.87
C ARG A 31 34.37 -21.23 -14.95
N SER A 32 33.52 -20.25 -15.31
CA SER A 32 33.86 -19.21 -16.29
C SER A 32 34.99 -18.30 -15.83
N ILE A 33 35.08 -17.99 -14.54
CA ILE A 33 36.15 -17.17 -13.97
C ILE A 33 37.45 -17.99 -13.97
N LEU A 34 37.40 -19.24 -13.52
CA LEU A 34 38.57 -20.12 -13.45
C LEU A 34 39.24 -20.34 -14.82
N ILE A 35 38.45 -20.56 -15.88
CA ILE A 35 38.95 -20.86 -17.22
C ILE A 35 39.51 -19.65 -17.96
N LEU A 36 39.07 -18.43 -17.61
CA LEU A 36 39.49 -17.17 -18.25
C LEU A 36 39.64 -16.04 -17.20
N PRO A 37 40.69 -16.08 -16.36
CA PRO A 37 40.89 -15.08 -15.30
C PRO A 37 41.06 -13.65 -15.81
N LYS A 38 41.55 -13.48 -17.05
CA LYS A 38 41.66 -12.17 -17.72
C LYS A 38 40.33 -11.40 -17.82
N MET A 39 39.19 -12.09 -17.72
CA MET A 39 37.89 -11.42 -17.67
C MET A 39 37.71 -10.51 -16.46
N LEU A 40 38.44 -10.76 -15.36
CA LEU A 40 38.39 -9.92 -14.16
C LEU A 40 39.08 -8.56 -14.37
N GLU A 41 40.06 -8.48 -15.27
CA GLU A 41 40.70 -7.23 -15.66
C GLU A 41 39.81 -6.42 -16.61
N LEU A 42 39.18 -7.10 -17.57
CA LEU A 42 38.29 -6.49 -18.57
C LEU A 42 36.95 -6.06 -17.97
N ARG A 43 36.52 -6.72 -16.90
CA ARG A 43 35.30 -6.41 -16.14
C ARG A 43 35.67 -6.38 -14.65
N PRO A 44 36.18 -5.24 -14.14
CA PRO A 44 36.43 -5.05 -12.72
C PRO A 44 35.12 -4.91 -11.93
N ILE A 45 35.21 -5.05 -10.61
CA ILE A 45 34.10 -4.84 -9.67
C ILE A 45 33.96 -3.34 -9.41
N VAL A 46 32.75 -2.81 -9.45
CA VAL A 46 32.50 -1.39 -9.17
C VAL A 46 32.16 -1.23 -7.71
N VAL A 47 32.85 -0.34 -7.00
CA VAL A 47 32.69 -0.09 -5.56
C VAL A 47 32.46 1.38 -5.29
N ASP A 48 31.79 1.68 -4.18
CA ASP A 48 31.67 3.04 -3.66
C ASP A 48 32.98 3.50 -2.97
N ASN A 49 32.95 4.67 -2.32
CA ASN A 49 34.08 5.21 -1.58
C ASN A 49 34.41 4.43 -0.29
N THR A 50 33.52 3.56 0.17
CA THR A 50 33.69 2.70 1.37
C THR A 50 34.15 1.27 1.03
N PHE A 51 34.40 0.97 -0.25
CA PHE A 51 34.67 -0.36 -0.78
C PHE A 51 33.49 -1.34 -0.72
N THR A 52 32.27 -0.82 -0.63
CA THR A 52 31.02 -1.56 -0.78
C THR A 52 30.69 -1.72 -2.25
N VAL A 53 30.34 -2.94 -2.68
CA VAL A 53 30.12 -3.25 -4.10
C VAL A 53 28.81 -2.63 -4.63
N LEU A 54 28.93 -1.81 -5.67
CA LEU A 54 27.81 -1.30 -6.45
C LEU A 54 27.51 -2.22 -7.65
N GLY A 55 28.54 -2.73 -8.33
CA GLY A 55 28.41 -3.59 -9.50
C GLY A 55 29.36 -4.78 -9.46
N GLY A 56 28.88 -5.97 -9.82
CA GLY A 56 29.69 -7.21 -9.80
C GLY A 56 29.67 -8.00 -8.49
N ASN A 57 28.64 -7.85 -7.66
CA ASN A 57 28.46 -8.60 -6.39
C ASN A 57 28.64 -10.12 -6.55
N MET A 58 28.14 -10.70 -7.64
CA MET A 58 28.27 -12.14 -7.91
C MET A 58 29.71 -12.55 -8.27
N ARG A 59 30.48 -11.66 -8.90
CA ARG A 59 31.91 -11.88 -9.16
C ARG A 59 32.70 -11.86 -7.85
N LEU A 60 32.38 -10.94 -6.94
CA LEU A 60 32.98 -10.92 -5.59
C LEU A 60 32.68 -12.23 -4.84
N ARG A 61 31.41 -12.65 -4.79
CA ARG A 61 31.02 -13.91 -4.13
C ARG A 61 31.70 -15.13 -4.75
N ALA A 62 31.82 -15.20 -6.07
CA ALA A 62 32.54 -16.27 -6.74
C ALA A 62 34.04 -16.28 -6.42
N LEU A 63 34.68 -15.11 -6.36
CA LEU A 63 36.09 -14.98 -5.95
C LEU A 63 36.31 -15.39 -4.50
N SER A 64 35.41 -15.01 -3.59
CA SER A 64 35.46 -15.46 -2.19
C SER A 64 35.31 -16.98 -2.09
N ALA A 65 34.38 -17.57 -2.85
CA ALA A 65 34.23 -19.02 -2.88
C ALA A 65 35.48 -19.73 -3.45
N ILE A 66 36.11 -19.18 -4.49
CA ILE A 66 37.37 -19.72 -5.03
C ILE A 66 38.50 -19.61 -4.01
N ALA A 67 38.56 -18.52 -3.24
CA ALA A 67 39.58 -18.31 -2.20
C ALA A 67 39.50 -19.32 -1.05
N GLU A 68 38.33 -19.94 -0.84
CA GLU A 68 38.12 -20.99 0.16
C GLU A 68 38.45 -22.40 -0.36
N MET A 69 38.70 -22.57 -1.66
CA MET A 69 39.01 -23.87 -2.28
C MET A 69 40.49 -24.23 -2.17
N SER A 70 40.78 -25.53 -2.09
CA SER A 70 42.13 -26.05 -2.24
C SER A 70 42.59 -26.06 -3.71
N PRO A 71 43.91 -26.02 -3.98
CA PRO A 71 44.43 -26.17 -5.35
C PRO A 71 43.94 -27.44 -6.06
N ALA A 72 43.72 -28.54 -5.33
CA ALA A 72 43.19 -29.79 -5.87
C ALA A 72 41.73 -29.67 -6.33
N GLU A 73 40.90 -28.94 -5.58
CA GLU A 73 39.50 -28.68 -5.94
C GLU A 73 39.41 -27.76 -7.15
N ILE A 74 40.24 -26.70 -7.21
CA ILE A 74 40.32 -25.81 -8.38
C ILE A 74 40.72 -26.60 -9.64
N ASN A 75 41.71 -27.48 -9.53
CA ASN A 75 42.14 -28.35 -10.63
C ASN A 75 41.02 -29.27 -11.11
N THR A 76 40.24 -29.83 -10.19
CA THR A 76 39.07 -30.65 -10.51
C THR A 76 38.03 -29.84 -11.26
N ARG A 77 37.68 -28.64 -10.77
CA ARG A 77 36.70 -27.73 -11.39
C ARG A 77 37.15 -27.22 -12.76
N LEU A 78 38.45 -26.95 -12.95
CA LEU A 78 39.04 -26.64 -14.25
C LEU A 78 38.86 -27.81 -15.24
N GLY A 79 39.03 -29.05 -14.78
CA GLY A 79 38.79 -30.27 -15.57
C GLY A 79 37.35 -30.41 -16.07
N GLU A 80 36.38 -29.88 -15.32
CA GLU A 80 34.95 -29.90 -15.66
C GLU A 80 34.52 -28.73 -16.58
N CYS A 81 35.44 -27.83 -16.95
CA CYS A 81 35.15 -26.70 -17.82
C CYS A 81 35.16 -27.12 -19.30
N SER A 82 34.10 -26.77 -20.04
CA SER A 82 34.09 -26.87 -21.50
C SER A 82 35.19 -25.95 -22.06
N GLY A 83 36.04 -26.47 -22.95
CA GLY A 83 37.19 -25.73 -23.48
C GLY A 83 38.52 -26.02 -22.77
N TYR A 84 38.55 -26.61 -21.57
CA TYR A 84 39.80 -26.90 -20.86
C TYR A 84 40.56 -28.08 -21.47
N ALA A 85 39.85 -29.14 -21.90
CA ALA A 85 40.45 -30.29 -22.57
C ALA A 85 41.06 -29.95 -23.94
N GLN A 86 40.57 -28.88 -24.59
CA GLN A 86 41.08 -28.39 -25.87
C GLN A 86 42.33 -27.49 -25.73
N LYS A 87 42.71 -27.08 -24.52
CA LYS A 87 43.92 -26.29 -24.26
C LYS A 87 45.17 -27.17 -24.27
N THR A 88 46.28 -26.59 -24.72
CA THR A 88 47.59 -27.25 -24.65
C THR A 88 48.00 -27.52 -23.21
N GLU A 89 48.93 -28.44 -22.98
CA GLU A 89 49.44 -28.74 -21.63
C GLU A 89 50.07 -27.51 -20.98
N ALA A 90 50.84 -26.73 -21.72
CA ALA A 90 51.43 -25.47 -21.25
C ALA A 90 50.39 -24.42 -20.84
N GLU A 91 49.26 -24.29 -21.57
CA GLU A 91 48.18 -23.38 -21.20
C GLU A 91 47.42 -23.83 -19.95
N ARG A 92 47.27 -25.15 -19.77
CA ARG A 92 46.64 -25.72 -18.57
C ARG A 92 47.53 -25.49 -17.35
N ASP A 93 48.83 -25.73 -17.46
CA ASP A 93 49.78 -25.48 -16.37
C ASP A 93 49.85 -23.99 -16.00
N LEU A 94 49.80 -23.10 -16.99
CA LEU A 94 49.75 -21.65 -16.74
C LEU A 94 48.52 -21.25 -15.93
N LEU A 95 47.34 -21.82 -16.23
CA LEU A 95 46.11 -21.56 -15.48
C LEU A 95 46.19 -22.09 -14.04
N ARG A 96 46.74 -23.29 -13.83
CA ARG A 96 46.91 -23.86 -12.49
C ARG A 96 47.87 -23.02 -11.66
N SER A 97 49.04 -22.70 -12.20
CA SER A 97 50.03 -21.87 -11.53
C SER A 97 49.55 -20.44 -11.28
N HIS A 98 48.68 -19.90 -12.14
CA HIS A 98 48.05 -18.60 -11.91
C HIS A 98 47.15 -18.63 -10.67
N TRP A 99 46.24 -19.61 -10.56
CA TRP A 99 45.32 -19.71 -9.43
C TRP A 99 46.00 -20.12 -8.13
N GLU A 100 47.02 -20.97 -8.19
CA GLU A 100 47.86 -21.32 -7.03
C GLU A 100 48.52 -20.07 -6.43
N LYS A 101 49.13 -19.22 -7.27
CA LYS A 101 49.69 -17.93 -6.82
C LYS A 101 48.63 -16.93 -6.37
N TRP A 102 47.45 -16.96 -6.96
CA TRP A 102 46.36 -16.07 -6.57
C TRP A 102 45.78 -16.44 -5.21
N LEU A 103 45.73 -17.73 -4.85
CA LEU A 103 45.29 -18.20 -3.53
C LEU A 103 46.20 -17.70 -2.40
N ASP A 104 47.50 -17.52 -2.64
CA ASP A 104 48.43 -16.95 -1.65
C ASP A 104 48.07 -15.50 -1.28
N ARG A 105 47.46 -14.76 -2.21
CA ARG A 105 47.02 -13.38 -2.00
C ARG A 105 45.75 -13.07 -2.80
N PRO A 106 44.58 -13.45 -2.29
CA PRO A 106 43.31 -13.28 -2.99
C PRO A 106 42.99 -11.79 -3.23
N THR A 107 42.93 -11.39 -4.49
CA THR A 107 42.75 -10.00 -4.90
C THR A 107 41.71 -9.87 -5.99
N ALA A 108 41.05 -8.70 -6.06
CA ALA A 108 40.13 -8.35 -7.12
C ALA A 108 40.49 -6.98 -7.73
N HIS A 109 40.21 -6.84 -9.02
CA HIS A 109 40.28 -5.55 -9.70
C HIS A 109 39.01 -4.77 -9.43
N VAL A 110 39.14 -3.56 -8.88
CA VAL A 110 38.03 -2.68 -8.56
C VAL A 110 38.15 -1.34 -9.28
N ILE A 111 37.00 -0.72 -9.54
CA ILE A 111 36.87 0.67 -9.97
C ILE A 111 36.03 1.40 -8.92
N LYS A 112 36.55 2.51 -8.39
CA LYS A 112 35.79 3.38 -7.48
C LYS A 112 34.90 4.33 -8.27
N ALA A 113 33.61 4.34 -7.95
CA ALA A 113 32.62 5.26 -8.49
C ALA A 113 32.59 6.59 -7.70
N SER A 114 33.76 7.17 -7.44
CA SER A 114 33.91 8.35 -6.57
C SER A 114 33.26 9.63 -7.08
N GLU A 115 32.90 9.65 -8.37
CA GLU A 115 32.30 10.80 -9.06
C GLU A 115 30.77 10.74 -9.10
N LEU A 116 30.15 9.63 -8.65
CA LEU A 116 28.70 9.46 -8.62
C LEU A 116 28.13 9.86 -7.25
N THR A 117 27.04 10.61 -7.25
CA THR A 117 26.21 10.90 -6.08
C THR A 117 25.50 9.65 -5.55
N ASP A 118 25.02 9.68 -4.30
CA ASP A 118 24.33 8.54 -3.69
C ASP A 118 23.07 8.09 -4.47
N ALA A 119 22.44 8.99 -5.22
CA ALA A 119 21.32 8.66 -6.11
C ALA A 119 21.79 7.97 -7.38
N GLU A 120 22.83 8.50 -8.04
CA GLU A 120 23.42 7.90 -9.25
C GLU A 120 24.06 6.53 -8.97
N GLN A 121 24.58 6.31 -7.75
CA GLN A 121 25.08 5.00 -7.33
C GLN A 121 23.96 3.97 -7.20
N ARG A 122 22.76 4.37 -6.75
CA ARG A 122 21.57 3.49 -6.69
C ARG A 122 21.06 3.14 -8.08
N GLU A 123 20.95 4.14 -8.94
CA GLU A 123 20.60 3.97 -10.36
C GLU A 123 21.57 2.99 -11.07
N PHE A 124 22.88 3.15 -10.83
CA PHE A 124 23.90 2.27 -11.39
C PHE A 124 23.71 0.80 -10.97
N ILE A 125 23.35 0.55 -9.71
CA ILE A 125 23.11 -0.81 -9.19
C ILE A 125 21.99 -1.49 -10.01
N ILE A 126 20.94 -0.78 -10.37
CA ILE A 126 19.84 -1.34 -11.15
C ILE A 126 20.24 -1.50 -12.61
N LYS A 127 20.75 -0.44 -13.27
CA LYS A 127 21.13 -0.47 -14.69
C LYS A 127 22.20 -1.53 -15.02
N ASP A 128 23.17 -1.78 -14.14
CA ASP A 128 24.19 -2.83 -14.34
C ASP A 128 23.60 -4.26 -14.25
N ASN A 129 22.47 -4.43 -13.56
CA ASN A 129 21.86 -5.74 -13.33
C ASN A 129 20.70 -6.06 -14.29
N VAL A 130 20.11 -5.05 -14.96
CA VAL A 130 19.00 -5.19 -15.93
C VAL A 130 19.26 -6.26 -17.01
N GLY A 131 20.50 -6.39 -17.48
CA GLY A 131 20.81 -7.29 -18.60
C GLY A 131 20.90 -8.78 -18.29
N TYR A 132 21.07 -9.20 -17.03
CA TYR A 132 21.29 -10.62 -16.67
C TYR A 132 20.98 -10.90 -15.19
N GLY A 133 20.13 -11.88 -14.87
CA GLY A 133 19.90 -12.34 -13.48
C GLY A 133 18.47 -12.82 -13.24
N GLU A 134 18.21 -13.47 -12.11
CA GLU A 134 16.84 -13.59 -11.56
C GLU A 134 16.78 -12.61 -10.39
N TRP A 135 15.69 -11.83 -10.32
CA TRP A 135 15.53 -10.76 -9.35
C TRP A 135 14.78 -11.26 -8.13
N ASP A 136 15.26 -10.90 -6.94
CA ASP A 136 14.52 -11.04 -5.70
C ASP A 136 13.46 -9.93 -5.66
N MET A 137 12.30 -10.25 -6.21
CA MET A 137 11.19 -9.32 -6.39
C MET A 137 10.68 -8.78 -5.04
N ASP A 138 10.83 -9.55 -3.97
CA ASP A 138 10.45 -9.14 -2.63
C ASP A 138 11.44 -8.10 -2.08
N ALA A 139 12.75 -8.28 -2.28
CA ALA A 139 13.74 -7.28 -1.90
C ALA A 139 13.64 -5.98 -2.74
N LEU A 140 13.41 -6.11 -4.06
CA LEU A 140 13.16 -4.96 -4.95
C LEU A 140 11.94 -4.16 -4.50
N ALA A 141 10.81 -4.83 -4.26
CA ALA A 141 9.54 -4.18 -3.88
C ALA A 141 9.54 -3.56 -2.46
N ASN A 142 10.56 -3.87 -1.66
CA ASN A 142 10.73 -3.38 -0.30
C ASN A 142 11.73 -2.22 -0.20
N GLU A 143 12.76 -2.18 -1.05
CA GLU A 143 13.87 -1.22 -0.93
C GLU A 143 13.96 -0.21 -2.09
N TRP A 144 13.18 -0.38 -3.16
CA TRP A 144 13.32 0.38 -4.41
C TRP A 144 11.97 0.92 -4.93
N ASP A 145 11.99 2.11 -5.53
CA ASP A 145 10.81 2.73 -6.14
C ASP A 145 10.49 2.08 -7.50
N THR A 146 9.21 1.84 -7.77
CA THR A 146 8.80 1.04 -8.94
C THR A 146 8.89 1.83 -10.25
N GLU A 147 8.72 3.15 -10.21
CA GLU A 147 8.85 4.02 -11.38
C GLU A 147 10.32 4.16 -11.79
N GLU A 148 11.22 4.29 -10.81
CA GLU A 148 12.68 4.32 -11.04
C GLU A 148 13.19 3.01 -11.64
N LEU A 149 12.70 1.85 -11.15
CA LEU A 149 13.08 0.54 -11.68
C LEU A 149 12.70 0.37 -13.16
N VAL A 150 11.51 0.83 -13.55
CA VAL A 150 11.01 0.77 -14.93
C VAL A 150 11.79 1.73 -15.84
N ASP A 151 12.03 2.98 -15.40
CA ASP A 151 12.83 3.95 -16.15
C ASP A 151 14.28 3.49 -16.36
N TRP A 152 14.82 2.74 -15.39
CA TRP A 152 16.16 2.16 -15.47
C TRP A 152 16.24 0.89 -16.33
N GLY A 153 15.14 0.50 -16.96
CA GLY A 153 15.07 -0.56 -17.96
C GLY A 153 14.79 -1.96 -17.38
N LEU A 154 14.35 -2.05 -16.12
CA LEU A 154 13.97 -3.33 -15.53
C LEU A 154 12.59 -3.77 -16.06
N ASP A 155 12.59 -4.76 -16.95
CA ASP A 155 11.36 -5.45 -17.37
C ASP A 155 10.80 -6.25 -16.20
N LEU A 156 10.01 -5.58 -15.38
CA LEU A 156 9.18 -6.22 -14.39
C LEU A 156 8.13 -7.02 -15.18
N TRP A 157 8.35 -8.35 -15.21
CA TRP A 157 7.42 -9.49 -15.41
C TRP A 157 7.72 -10.34 -16.68
N GLU A 158 8.61 -11.34 -16.56
CA GLU A 158 8.63 -12.49 -17.49
C GLU A 158 7.67 -13.58 -17.00
N ASP A 159 6.54 -13.70 -17.69
CA ASP A 159 5.59 -14.79 -17.54
C ASP A 159 6.22 -16.12 -18.03
N LYS A 160 6.60 -17.01 -17.13
CA LYS A 160 7.04 -18.38 -17.47
C LYS A 160 6.03 -19.41 -17.01
N SER A 161 4.88 -19.43 -17.68
CA SER A 161 4.12 -20.68 -17.83
C SER A 161 4.74 -21.51 -18.96
N GLU A 162 5.51 -22.53 -18.60
CA GLU A 162 5.92 -23.58 -19.54
C GLU A 162 4.71 -24.40 -20.01
N GLY A 163 4.56 -24.57 -21.34
CA GLY A 163 3.50 -25.40 -21.92
C GLY A 163 3.42 -25.36 -23.47
N GLU A 164 4.37 -26.04 -24.11
CA GLU A 164 4.34 -26.69 -25.45
C GLU A 164 3.59 -26.08 -26.68
N SER A 165 4.40 -25.62 -27.65
CA SER A 165 4.37 -25.88 -29.11
C SER A 165 3.05 -25.85 -29.91
N ARG A 166 2.91 -24.87 -30.83
CA ARG A 166 3.13 -25.03 -32.30
C ARG A 166 2.78 -23.78 -33.12
N ASN A 167 3.71 -23.42 -34.02
CA ASN A 167 3.64 -22.61 -35.23
C ASN A 167 2.32 -21.93 -35.63
N GLY A 168 2.39 -20.60 -35.73
CA GLY A 168 1.50 -19.78 -36.55
C GLY A 168 2.07 -18.38 -36.71
N SER A 169 2.81 -18.16 -37.81
CA SER A 169 3.24 -16.83 -38.24
C SER A 169 2.02 -15.97 -38.57
N SER A 170 1.73 -15.00 -37.72
CA SER A 170 0.91 -13.85 -38.09
C SER A 170 1.40 -12.61 -37.35
N SER A 171 1.96 -11.70 -38.12
CA SER A 171 2.24 -10.30 -37.78
C SER A 171 1.08 -9.67 -37.03
N LEU A 172 1.32 -9.23 -35.79
CA LEU A 172 0.42 -8.34 -35.06
C LEU A 172 0.84 -6.87 -35.29
N PRO A 173 -0.11 -5.93 -35.41
CA PRO A 173 0.17 -4.53 -35.66
C PRO A 173 0.67 -3.83 -34.39
N ASN A 174 1.51 -2.81 -34.56
CA ASN A 174 1.91 -1.87 -33.52
C ASN A 174 0.68 -1.32 -32.76
N SER A 175 0.44 -1.80 -31.54
CA SER A 175 -0.35 -1.08 -30.53
C SER A 175 0.60 -0.31 -29.62
N ALA A 176 0.24 0.93 -29.30
CA ALA A 176 0.93 1.80 -28.36
C ALA A 176 1.20 1.09 -27.02
N PRO A 177 2.26 1.48 -26.27
CA PRO A 177 2.58 0.85 -24.99
C PRO A 177 1.37 0.90 -24.06
N GLU A 178 0.90 -0.27 -23.60
CA GLU A 178 -0.19 -0.32 -22.62
C GLU A 178 0.26 0.42 -21.34
N SER A 179 -0.54 1.38 -20.87
CA SER A 179 -0.31 2.09 -19.62
C SER A 179 -0.21 1.10 -18.44
N SER A 180 0.53 1.47 -17.40
CA SER A 180 0.83 0.56 -16.28
C SER A 180 -0.46 0.10 -15.57
N LEU A 181 -0.41 -1.04 -14.86
CA LEU A 181 -1.53 -1.49 -14.02
C LEU A 181 -1.94 -0.44 -12.98
N PHE A 182 -0.98 0.38 -12.54
CA PHE A 182 -1.21 1.46 -11.62
C PHE A 182 -2.10 2.54 -12.25
N ASP A 183 -1.72 3.04 -13.42
CA ASP A 183 -2.50 4.03 -14.18
C ASP A 183 -3.90 3.50 -14.54
N ARG A 184 -3.97 2.20 -14.83
CA ARG A 184 -5.20 1.52 -15.26
C ARG A 184 -6.14 1.09 -14.15
N PHE A 185 -5.77 1.17 -12.87
CA PHE A 185 -6.62 0.68 -11.79
C PHE A 185 -6.55 1.53 -10.51
N VAL A 186 -5.86 2.67 -10.52
CA VAL A 186 -5.43 3.47 -9.35
C VAL A 186 -4.42 2.72 -8.47
N VAL A 187 -4.61 1.42 -8.26
CA VAL A 187 -3.68 0.52 -7.60
C VAL A 187 -3.73 -0.85 -8.31
N PRO A 188 -2.66 -1.66 -8.28
CA PRO A 188 -2.71 -3.01 -8.81
C PRO A 188 -3.85 -3.82 -8.14
N PRO A 189 -4.74 -4.48 -8.91
CA PRO A 189 -5.95 -5.11 -8.38
C PRO A 189 -5.68 -6.49 -7.74
N PHE A 190 -4.88 -6.51 -6.69
CA PHE A 190 -4.61 -7.70 -5.89
C PHE A 190 -5.49 -7.77 -4.64
N SER A 191 -5.53 -8.97 -4.04
CA SER A 191 -6.27 -9.22 -2.80
C SER A 191 -5.67 -8.58 -1.56
N ILE A 192 -4.48 -7.97 -1.64
CA ILE A 192 -3.85 -7.23 -0.55
C ILE A 192 -3.51 -5.82 -1.05
N LEU A 193 -4.14 -4.81 -0.44
CA LEU A 193 -3.90 -3.41 -0.72
C LEU A 193 -3.11 -2.80 0.45
N ASP A 194 -1.89 -2.36 0.17
CA ASP A 194 -1.01 -1.81 1.20
C ASP A 194 -1.07 -0.29 1.21
N THR A 195 -1.84 0.28 2.16
CA THR A 195 -2.00 1.73 2.26
C THR A 195 -0.71 2.45 2.59
N ARG A 196 0.36 1.74 3.00
CA ARG A 196 1.64 2.33 3.41
C ARG A 196 2.56 2.64 2.23
N LYS A 197 2.24 2.15 1.03
CA LYS A 197 3.06 2.34 -0.17
C LYS A 197 2.98 3.79 -0.65
N GLY A 198 4.07 4.29 -1.25
CA GLY A 198 4.22 5.69 -1.69
C GLY A 198 3.06 6.13 -2.58
N TYR A 199 2.76 5.35 -3.60
CA TYR A 199 1.65 5.61 -4.52
C TYR A 199 0.29 5.82 -3.84
N TRP A 200 0.02 5.11 -2.74
CA TRP A 200 -1.23 5.24 -1.99
C TRP A 200 -1.23 6.53 -1.20
N GLN A 201 -0.10 6.84 -0.56
CA GLN A 201 0.08 8.08 0.21
C GLN A 201 -0.01 9.31 -0.69
N ASP A 202 0.56 9.26 -1.90
CA ASP A 202 0.50 10.36 -2.86
C ASP A 202 -0.93 10.58 -3.36
N ARG A 203 -1.65 9.50 -3.70
CA ARG A 203 -3.07 9.58 -4.10
C ARG A 203 -3.94 10.08 -2.94
N LYS A 204 -3.66 9.63 -1.72
CA LYS A 204 -4.38 10.05 -0.51
C LYS A 204 -4.17 11.53 -0.21
N LYS A 205 -2.95 12.04 -0.40
CA LYS A 205 -2.65 13.47 -0.26
C LYS A 205 -3.46 14.30 -1.25
N LYS A 206 -3.51 13.91 -2.53
CA LYS A 206 -4.34 14.58 -3.55
C LYS A 206 -5.81 14.63 -3.14
N TRP A 207 -6.35 13.52 -2.62
CA TRP A 207 -7.72 13.51 -2.11
C TRP A 207 -7.94 14.44 -0.93
N TYR A 208 -7.01 14.51 0.01
CA TYR A 208 -7.12 15.44 1.13
C TYR A 208 -7.07 16.91 0.68
N ASP A 209 -6.25 17.23 -0.31
CA ASP A 209 -6.20 18.57 -0.89
C ASP A 209 -7.54 18.94 -1.57
N ILE A 210 -8.20 17.99 -2.23
CA ILE A 210 -9.52 18.17 -2.86
C ILE A 210 -10.65 18.26 -1.83
N ILE A 211 -10.64 17.37 -0.83
CA ILE A 211 -11.70 17.28 0.19
C ILE A 211 -11.64 18.50 1.13
N GLY A 212 -10.44 19.03 1.39
CA GLY A 212 -10.24 20.15 2.31
C GLY A 212 -10.54 19.83 3.78
N ASP A 213 -10.62 18.55 4.13
CA ASP A 213 -10.86 18.07 5.50
C ASP A 213 -9.98 16.87 5.85
N MET A 214 -9.20 17.04 6.92
CA MET A 214 -8.32 16.02 7.49
C MET A 214 -8.96 15.28 8.69
N GLY A 215 -10.30 15.34 8.83
CA GLY A 215 -11.07 14.73 9.91
C GLY A 215 -11.42 15.67 11.06
N GLU A 216 -11.35 16.97 10.83
CA GLU A 216 -11.64 18.00 11.83
C GLU A 216 -13.12 17.96 12.23
N SER A 217 -14.02 17.69 11.28
CA SER A 217 -15.45 17.47 11.53
C SER A 217 -15.75 16.33 12.51
N ARG A 218 -15.01 15.23 12.35
CA ARG A 218 -15.22 13.99 13.06
C ARG A 218 -14.59 14.08 14.46
N ASN A 219 -13.43 14.72 14.58
CA ASN A 219 -12.80 15.02 15.86
C ASN A 219 -13.66 15.96 16.72
N ASP A 220 -14.28 16.98 16.12
CA ASP A 220 -15.14 17.92 16.85
C ASP A 220 -16.44 17.28 17.36
N THR A 221 -16.91 16.22 16.70
CA THR A 221 -18.17 15.54 17.06
C THR A 221 -17.95 14.35 18.02
N LEU A 222 -16.83 13.61 17.90
CA LEU A 222 -16.56 12.38 18.67
C LEU A 222 -15.59 12.55 19.85
N VAL A 223 -14.68 13.53 19.81
CA VAL A 223 -13.73 13.78 20.90
C VAL A 223 -14.23 14.95 21.75
N THR A 224 -15.11 14.67 22.70
CA THR A 224 -15.70 15.69 23.58
C THR A 224 -14.78 16.12 24.73
N SER A 225 -13.77 15.32 25.09
CA SER A 225 -12.84 15.68 26.18
C SER A 225 -11.65 16.48 25.67
N LEU A 226 -11.51 17.70 26.18
CA LEU A 226 -10.45 18.64 25.85
C LEU A 226 -9.06 18.03 26.11
N GLU A 227 -8.93 17.21 27.15
CA GLU A 227 -7.70 16.54 27.56
C GLU A 227 -7.19 15.53 26.52
N ILE A 228 -8.10 14.88 25.79
CA ILE A 228 -7.75 13.96 24.70
C ILE A 228 -7.48 14.76 23.43
N LYS A 229 -8.32 15.78 23.15
CA LYS A 229 -8.20 16.66 21.99
C LYS A 229 -6.86 17.39 21.94
N TYR A 230 -6.40 17.93 23.07
CA TYR A 230 -5.14 18.66 23.17
C TYR A 230 -4.12 17.92 24.04
N LYS A 231 -3.87 16.64 23.74
CA LYS A 231 -3.03 15.76 24.58
C LYS A 231 -1.65 16.32 24.89
N ASP A 232 -0.95 16.89 23.90
CA ASP A 232 0.40 17.43 24.09
C ASP A 232 0.37 18.69 24.96
N LEU A 233 -0.60 19.58 24.72
CA LEU A 233 -0.88 20.74 25.56
C LEU A 233 -1.25 20.33 26.99
N TYR A 234 -2.08 19.30 27.16
CA TYR A 234 -2.42 18.74 28.46
C TYR A 234 -1.17 18.22 29.16
N GLN A 235 -0.34 17.41 28.52
CA GLN A 235 0.87 16.89 29.17
C GLN A 235 1.86 17.99 29.56
N ARG A 236 2.14 18.94 28.65
CA ARG A 236 3.11 20.02 28.90
C ARG A 236 2.65 21.01 29.97
N THR A 237 1.34 21.24 30.11
CA THR A 237 0.80 22.23 31.07
C THR A 237 0.49 21.62 32.44
N ARG A 238 0.78 20.34 32.68
CA ARG A 238 0.38 19.62 33.90
C ARG A 238 0.95 20.24 35.19
N GLU A 239 2.22 20.60 35.19
CA GLU A 239 2.89 21.17 36.38
C GLU A 239 2.36 22.57 36.68
N HIS A 240 2.27 23.42 35.65
CA HIS A 240 1.75 24.78 35.79
C HIS A 240 0.29 24.81 36.26
N ARG A 241 -0.56 23.91 35.73
CA ARG A 241 -1.95 23.76 36.20
C ARG A 241 -2.05 23.32 37.65
N LYS A 242 -1.15 22.44 38.07
CA LYS A 242 -1.08 21.95 39.46
C LYS A 242 -0.67 23.04 40.43
N GLU A 243 0.25 23.92 40.02
CA GLU A 243 0.67 25.08 40.82
C GLU A 243 -0.45 26.13 40.95
N LEU A 244 -1.20 26.35 39.87
CA LEU A 244 -2.32 27.29 39.85
C LEU A 244 -3.61 26.73 40.48
N GLY A 245 -3.73 25.42 40.63
CA GLY A 245 -4.92 24.76 41.18
C GLY A 245 -6.16 24.84 40.29
N ILE A 246 -5.99 24.98 38.97
CA ILE A 246 -7.07 25.17 38.00
C ILE A 246 -7.26 23.96 37.08
N SER A 247 -8.49 23.80 36.56
CA SER A 247 -8.82 22.73 35.61
C SER A 247 -8.19 22.98 34.23
N PHE A 248 -8.15 21.95 33.37
CA PHE A 248 -7.60 22.10 32.01
C PHE A 248 -8.41 23.08 31.16
N LYS A 249 -9.74 23.04 31.31
CA LYS A 249 -10.66 23.94 30.62
C LYS A 249 -10.38 25.41 30.99
N GLU A 250 -10.28 25.71 32.28
CA GLU A 250 -9.95 27.06 32.75
C GLU A 250 -8.55 27.51 32.33
N TYR A 251 -7.61 26.57 32.22
CA TYR A 251 -6.26 26.87 31.73
C TYR A 251 -6.28 27.29 30.26
N ILE A 252 -7.03 26.57 29.42
CA ILE A 252 -7.22 26.92 28.01
C ILE A 252 -7.83 28.33 27.87
N GLU A 253 -8.91 28.59 28.59
CA GLU A 253 -9.64 29.87 28.50
C GLU A 253 -8.82 31.08 28.95
N LYS A 254 -7.88 30.91 29.91
CA LYS A 254 -7.12 32.02 30.52
C LYS A 254 -5.68 32.18 30.03
N TYR A 255 -5.04 31.09 29.63
CA TYR A 255 -3.58 31.07 29.44
C TYR A 255 -3.14 30.57 28.06
N VAL A 256 -4.05 30.06 27.23
CA VAL A 256 -3.70 29.56 25.90
C VAL A 256 -4.21 30.54 24.84
N PRO A 257 -3.32 31.23 24.11
CA PRO A 257 -3.72 32.08 22.99
C PRO A 257 -4.47 31.29 21.93
N LYS A 258 -5.42 31.93 21.23
CA LYS A 258 -6.20 31.30 20.16
C LYS A 258 -5.32 30.71 19.06
N GLU A 259 -4.28 31.42 18.65
CA GLU A 259 -3.31 30.97 17.63
C GLU A 259 -2.55 29.70 18.06
N ASP A 260 -2.20 29.58 19.35
CA ASP A 260 -1.57 28.36 19.87
C ASP A 260 -2.57 27.20 19.93
N LEU A 261 -3.84 27.49 20.21
CA LEU A 261 -4.91 26.49 20.18
C LEU A 261 -5.13 25.96 18.76
N GLU A 262 -5.16 26.85 17.76
CA GLU A 262 -5.26 26.53 16.33
C GLU A 262 -4.03 25.75 15.84
N ARG A 263 -2.82 26.11 16.31
CA ARG A 263 -1.58 25.37 16.00
C ARG A 263 -1.55 23.98 16.66
N GLU A 264 -2.09 23.84 17.86
CA GLU A 264 -2.23 22.52 18.49
C GLU A 264 -3.34 21.72 17.81
N GLN A 265 -4.40 22.36 17.31
CA GLN A 265 -5.48 21.75 16.55
C GLN A 265 -5.02 21.23 15.18
N SER A 266 -4.19 22.00 14.46
CA SER A 266 -3.59 21.55 13.19
C SER A 266 -2.56 20.43 13.35
N LYS A 267 -2.03 20.22 14.56
CA LYS A 267 -1.22 19.04 14.92
C LYS A 267 -2.06 17.81 15.27
N ILE A 268 -3.37 17.96 15.46
CA ILE A 268 -4.28 16.83 15.66
C ILE A 268 -4.43 16.14 14.31
N VAL A 269 -3.45 15.30 13.97
CA VAL A 269 -3.63 14.24 12.98
C VAL A 269 -4.63 13.27 13.59
N ALA A 270 -5.93 13.50 13.39
CA ALA A 270 -7.03 12.59 13.69
C ALA A 270 -6.74 11.59 14.83
N GLN A 271 -6.31 12.08 16.00
CA GLN A 271 -5.81 11.19 17.04
C GLN A 271 -7.02 10.58 17.73
N GLY A 272 -7.45 9.42 17.25
CA GLY A 272 -8.44 8.56 17.90
C GLY A 272 -9.81 8.48 17.23
N VAL A 273 -9.99 9.00 16.02
CA VAL A 273 -11.21 8.79 15.23
C VAL A 273 -10.85 8.14 13.91
N SER A 274 -11.41 6.96 13.62
CA SER A 274 -11.25 6.30 12.32
C SER A 274 -11.90 7.13 11.23
N ILE A 275 -11.11 7.71 10.32
CA ILE A 275 -11.59 8.41 9.12
C ILE A 275 -11.48 7.44 7.95
N LEU A 276 -12.51 7.41 7.12
CA LEU A 276 -12.50 6.55 5.95
C LEU A 276 -11.35 6.92 5.00
N ASP A 277 -10.66 5.92 4.45
CA ASP A 277 -9.59 6.17 3.48
C ASP A 277 -10.20 6.60 2.12
N PRO A 278 -9.89 7.81 1.61
CA PRO A 278 -10.49 8.31 0.38
C PRO A 278 -10.01 7.57 -0.88
N VAL A 279 -8.79 6.99 -0.86
CA VAL A 279 -8.29 6.16 -1.97
C VAL A 279 -9.06 4.85 -2.02
N MET A 280 -9.38 4.28 -0.85
CA MET A 280 -10.27 3.11 -0.78
C MET A 280 -11.66 3.44 -1.32
N ALA A 281 -12.25 4.58 -0.96
CA ALA A 281 -13.53 5.02 -1.49
C ALA A 281 -13.51 5.18 -3.03
N GLU A 282 -12.43 5.73 -3.58
CA GLU A 282 -12.21 5.84 -5.02
C GLU A 282 -12.16 4.45 -5.68
N ILE A 283 -11.35 3.54 -5.14
CA ILE A 283 -11.21 2.16 -5.65
C ILE A 283 -12.57 1.46 -5.65
N VAL A 284 -13.35 1.61 -4.58
CA VAL A 284 -14.69 1.00 -4.50
C VAL A 284 -15.60 1.53 -5.61
N CYS A 285 -15.66 2.85 -5.81
CA CYS A 285 -16.48 3.45 -6.86
C CYS A 285 -16.02 3.02 -8.26
N ARG A 286 -14.71 2.95 -8.50
CA ARG A 286 -14.14 2.65 -9.82
C ARG A 286 -14.17 1.16 -10.18
N TRP A 287 -13.92 0.26 -9.23
CA TRP A 287 -13.86 -1.18 -9.50
C TRP A 287 -15.21 -1.87 -9.45
N PHE A 288 -16.10 -1.41 -8.58
CA PHE A 288 -17.39 -2.06 -8.30
C PHE A 288 -18.59 -1.19 -8.69
N GLY A 289 -18.35 0.01 -9.21
CA GLY A 289 -19.35 0.86 -9.85
C GLY A 289 -19.14 0.99 -11.37
N PHE A 290 -19.82 1.97 -11.95
CA PHE A 290 -19.72 2.40 -13.34
C PHE A 290 -20.11 3.89 -13.42
N LYS A 291 -19.98 4.52 -14.59
CA LYS A 291 -20.29 5.96 -14.74
C LYS A 291 -21.74 6.27 -14.34
N ASN A 292 -21.93 7.35 -13.57
CA ASN A 292 -23.24 7.82 -13.08
C ASN A 292 -23.98 6.79 -12.20
N CYS A 293 -23.26 6.06 -11.35
CA CYS A 293 -23.86 5.14 -10.39
C CYS A 293 -24.75 5.86 -9.38
N GLN A 294 -25.82 5.17 -8.94
CA GLN A 294 -26.54 5.52 -7.73
C GLN A 294 -25.95 4.75 -6.55
N THR A 295 -25.12 5.42 -5.75
CA THR A 295 -24.43 4.84 -4.60
C THR A 295 -25.14 5.19 -3.29
N PHE A 296 -25.02 4.34 -2.27
CA PHE A 296 -25.66 4.59 -0.98
C PHE A 296 -24.99 3.84 0.15
N ASP A 297 -25.21 4.33 1.38
CA ASP A 297 -24.72 3.74 2.63
C ASP A 297 -25.79 3.85 3.73
N CYS A 298 -26.08 2.75 4.42
CA CYS A 298 -27.01 2.72 5.55
C CYS A 298 -26.34 3.09 6.90
N PHE A 299 -25.01 3.22 6.95
CA PHE A 299 -24.22 3.68 8.09
C PHE A 299 -23.15 4.67 7.64
N ALA A 300 -23.59 5.80 7.06
CA ALA A 300 -22.73 6.67 6.28
C ALA A 300 -21.59 7.32 7.09
N GLY A 301 -21.79 7.60 8.38
CA GLY A 301 -20.73 8.12 9.23
C GLY A 301 -20.27 9.51 8.79
N ASP A 302 -19.07 9.57 8.19
CA ASP A 302 -18.48 10.82 7.71
C ASP A 302 -18.84 11.14 6.24
N SER A 303 -18.30 12.26 5.75
CA SER A 303 -18.58 12.75 4.41
C SER A 303 -17.73 12.10 3.31
N VAL A 304 -16.70 11.31 3.63
CA VAL A 304 -15.63 10.97 2.68
C VAL A 304 -16.14 10.13 1.53
N PHE A 305 -16.87 9.05 1.79
CA PHE A 305 -17.37 8.19 0.71
C PHE A 305 -18.34 8.94 -0.21
N GLY A 306 -19.30 9.68 0.36
CA GLY A 306 -20.28 10.43 -0.41
C GLY A 306 -19.64 11.53 -1.24
N PHE A 307 -18.66 12.25 -0.68
CA PHE A 307 -17.88 13.25 -1.40
C PHE A 307 -17.12 12.62 -2.57
N VAL A 308 -16.31 11.58 -2.33
CA VAL A 308 -15.53 10.90 -3.39
C VAL A 308 -16.46 10.34 -4.47
N SER A 309 -17.57 9.71 -4.08
CA SER A 309 -18.54 9.17 -5.03
C SER A 309 -19.14 10.26 -5.91
N ALA A 310 -19.57 11.38 -5.33
CA ALA A 310 -20.13 12.50 -6.09
C ALA A 310 -19.09 13.23 -6.96
N TYR A 311 -17.85 13.38 -6.47
CA TYR A 311 -16.75 13.96 -7.24
C TYR A 311 -16.45 13.16 -8.52
N LEU A 312 -16.57 11.82 -8.44
CA LEU A 312 -16.45 10.92 -9.59
C LEU A 312 -17.69 10.90 -10.51
N GLY A 313 -18.64 11.81 -10.31
CA GLY A 313 -19.84 11.96 -11.15
C GLY A 313 -21.01 11.04 -10.79
N ASN A 314 -20.96 10.35 -9.64
CA ASN A 314 -22.06 9.51 -9.17
C ASN A 314 -23.05 10.33 -8.33
N SER A 315 -24.21 9.76 -7.99
CA SER A 315 -25.06 10.30 -6.93
C SER A 315 -24.93 9.46 -5.67
N PHE A 316 -24.95 10.07 -4.49
CA PHE A 316 -24.83 9.36 -3.21
C PHE A 316 -25.99 9.69 -2.26
N THR A 317 -26.54 8.68 -1.59
CA THR A 317 -27.45 8.86 -0.44
C THR A 317 -26.92 8.11 0.78
N GLY A 318 -26.55 8.86 1.83
CA GLY A 318 -26.11 8.29 3.11
C GLY A 318 -27.17 8.42 4.20
N ILE A 319 -27.35 7.37 5.01
CA ILE A 319 -28.11 7.44 6.26
C ILE A 319 -27.14 7.63 7.42
N GLU A 320 -27.30 8.70 8.18
CA GLU A 320 -26.46 9.03 9.34
C GLU A 320 -27.36 9.27 10.55
N LEU A 321 -27.07 8.61 11.66
CA LEU A 321 -27.92 8.65 12.86
C LEU A 321 -27.86 10.01 13.57
N ARG A 322 -26.69 10.66 13.57
CA ARG A 322 -26.45 11.87 14.37
C ARG A 322 -26.76 13.11 13.57
N GLU A 323 -27.73 13.89 14.03
CA GLU A 323 -28.19 15.13 13.38
C GLU A 323 -27.02 16.08 13.09
N GLN A 324 -26.16 16.34 14.07
CA GLN A 324 -25.00 17.22 13.90
C GLN A 324 -24.04 16.72 12.80
N GLN A 325 -23.78 15.41 12.73
CA GLN A 325 -22.92 14.82 11.71
C GLN A 325 -23.60 14.87 10.33
N ALA A 326 -24.90 14.57 10.26
CA ALA A 326 -25.66 14.64 9.01
C ALA A 326 -25.69 16.06 8.43
N SER A 327 -25.91 17.08 9.28
CA SER A 327 -25.85 18.49 8.88
C SER A 327 -24.47 18.87 8.35
N LEU A 328 -23.41 18.53 9.09
CA LEU A 328 -22.03 18.81 8.70
C LEU A 328 -21.62 18.09 7.40
N ASN A 329 -22.07 16.85 7.22
CA ASN A 329 -21.84 16.11 5.98
C ASN A 329 -22.55 16.79 4.80
N ASN A 330 -23.80 17.25 4.97
CA ASN A 330 -24.55 17.97 3.93
C ASN A 330 -23.93 19.32 3.57
N GLU A 331 -23.41 20.08 4.55
CA GLU A 331 -22.69 21.34 4.29
C GLU A 331 -21.49 21.12 3.36
N ARG A 332 -20.80 19.99 3.51
CA ARG A 332 -19.62 19.65 2.69
C ARG A 332 -19.93 19.22 1.28
N VAL A 333 -21.13 18.70 1.05
CA VAL A 333 -21.56 18.21 -0.25
C VAL A 333 -22.66 19.10 -0.85
N ALA A 334 -22.82 20.33 -0.36
CA ALA A 334 -23.93 21.22 -0.69
C ALA A 334 -24.10 21.46 -2.21
N ASP A 335 -22.99 21.55 -2.95
CA ASP A 335 -22.96 21.77 -4.39
C ASP A 335 -22.71 20.47 -5.19
N MET A 336 -22.87 19.31 -4.55
CA MET A 336 -22.62 18.00 -5.13
C MET A 336 -23.91 17.18 -5.27
N THR A 337 -23.80 16.03 -5.91
CA THR A 337 -24.87 15.02 -6.07
C THR A 337 -24.97 14.04 -4.89
N ALA A 338 -24.29 14.34 -3.78
CA ALA A 338 -24.37 13.58 -2.54
C ALA A 338 -25.33 14.24 -1.55
N ARG A 339 -26.00 13.43 -0.74
CA ARG A 339 -26.85 13.92 0.37
C ARG A 339 -26.85 12.95 1.54
N TYR A 340 -27.08 13.48 2.73
CA TYR A 340 -27.14 12.74 3.97
C TYR A 340 -28.49 12.94 4.65
N ILE A 341 -29.12 11.85 5.09
CA ILE A 341 -30.42 11.84 5.75
C ILE A 341 -30.22 11.46 7.21
N CYS A 342 -30.74 12.29 8.12
CA CYS A 342 -30.71 12.03 9.55
C CYS A 342 -31.79 10.99 9.93
N ASP A 343 -31.42 9.73 10.02
CA ASP A 343 -32.31 8.63 10.47
C ASP A 343 -31.45 7.42 10.93
N ASP A 344 -32.10 6.43 11.52
CA ASP A 344 -31.51 5.14 11.81
C ASP A 344 -31.22 4.37 10.51
N GLY A 345 -30.04 3.76 10.39
CA GLY A 345 -29.66 2.92 9.25
C GLY A 345 -30.63 1.79 8.95
N GLN A 346 -31.34 1.28 9.97
CA GLN A 346 -32.40 0.28 9.82
C GLN A 346 -33.59 0.78 8.98
N ASN A 347 -33.74 2.11 8.85
CA ASN A 347 -34.80 2.76 8.09
C ASN A 347 -34.41 3.10 6.65
N VAL A 348 -33.26 2.64 6.14
CA VAL A 348 -32.78 2.96 4.78
C VAL A 348 -33.84 2.77 3.68
N ALA A 349 -34.66 1.72 3.77
CA ALA A 349 -35.71 1.42 2.79
C ALA A 349 -36.92 2.38 2.85
N LYS A 350 -37.01 3.28 3.84
CA LYS A 350 -37.99 4.38 3.86
C LYS A 350 -37.57 5.53 2.93
N HIS A 351 -36.27 5.67 2.70
CA HIS A 351 -35.67 6.78 1.96
C HIS A 351 -35.21 6.39 0.56
N ILE A 352 -34.98 5.10 0.34
CA ILE A 352 -34.47 4.56 -0.92
C ILE A 352 -35.45 3.52 -1.45
N ASN A 353 -35.86 3.70 -2.70
CA ASN A 353 -36.80 2.79 -3.35
C ASN A 353 -36.19 1.39 -3.54
N PRO A 354 -37.02 0.33 -3.48
CA PRO A 354 -36.57 -1.03 -3.82
C PRO A 354 -35.93 -1.08 -5.21
N GLU A 355 -34.85 -1.85 -5.34
CA GLU A 355 -34.13 -2.06 -6.61
C GLU A 355 -33.83 -0.76 -7.40
N SER A 356 -33.39 0.29 -6.70
CA SER A 356 -33.11 1.59 -7.30
C SER A 356 -31.63 1.99 -7.29
N GLN A 357 -30.80 1.31 -6.52
CA GLN A 357 -29.39 1.66 -6.34
C GLN A 357 -28.45 0.70 -7.08
N ASP A 358 -27.26 1.20 -7.42
CA ASP A 358 -26.25 0.51 -8.22
C ASP A 358 -25.06 0.02 -7.40
N LEU A 359 -24.74 0.67 -6.28
CA LEU A 359 -23.62 0.26 -5.42
C LEU A 359 -23.94 0.56 -3.96
N LEU A 360 -23.96 -0.49 -3.14
CA LEU A 360 -23.97 -0.36 -1.68
C LEU A 360 -22.53 -0.30 -1.18
N PHE A 361 -22.20 0.73 -0.42
CA PHE A 361 -20.98 0.77 0.38
C PHE A 361 -21.35 0.93 1.85
N SER A 362 -20.56 0.35 2.77
CA SER A 362 -20.67 0.70 4.19
C SER A 362 -19.41 0.39 4.97
N CYS A 363 -19.08 1.24 5.95
CA CYS A 363 -18.15 0.95 7.03
C CYS A 363 -18.93 1.00 8.36
N PRO A 364 -19.58 -0.12 8.74
CA PRO A 364 -20.54 -0.12 9.84
C PRO A 364 -19.86 0.15 11.19
N PRO A 365 -20.64 0.55 12.22
CA PRO A 365 -20.12 0.76 13.56
C PRO A 365 -19.54 -0.54 14.16
N TYR A 366 -18.67 -0.41 15.16
CA TYR A 366 -18.06 -1.52 15.88
C TYR A 366 -18.61 -1.66 17.29
N PHE A 367 -18.90 -2.89 17.71
CA PHE A 367 -19.33 -3.18 19.08
C PHE A 367 -18.22 -2.90 20.10
N ASP A 368 -18.54 -2.15 21.16
CA ASP A 368 -17.66 -1.87 22.30
C ASP A 368 -16.25 -1.40 21.87
N LEU A 369 -16.14 -0.65 20.77
CA LEU A 369 -14.89 -0.05 20.32
C LEU A 369 -14.92 1.47 20.49
N GLU A 370 -15.86 2.11 19.80
CA GLU A 370 -16.09 3.55 19.80
C GLU A 370 -17.56 3.79 20.17
N LYS A 371 -17.82 4.76 21.06
CA LYS A 371 -19.19 5.19 21.37
C LYS A 371 -19.50 6.40 20.50
N TYR A 372 -20.43 6.27 19.56
CA TYR A 372 -20.70 7.31 18.57
C TYR A 372 -21.72 8.36 19.02
N SER A 373 -22.66 7.99 19.89
CA SER A 373 -23.65 8.89 20.49
C SER A 373 -24.19 8.35 21.82
N ASP A 374 -25.12 9.07 22.46
CA ASP A 374 -25.91 8.57 23.61
C ASP A 374 -27.31 8.08 23.18
N LEU A 375 -27.57 7.96 21.88
CA LEU A 375 -28.90 7.57 21.38
C LEU A 375 -29.17 6.07 21.65
N PRO A 376 -30.39 5.70 22.08
CA PRO A 376 -30.71 4.32 22.44
C PRO A 376 -30.71 3.37 21.23
N ASN A 377 -30.93 3.90 20.03
CA ASN A 377 -30.91 3.15 18.78
C ASN A 377 -29.55 3.19 18.06
N ASP A 378 -28.51 3.75 18.69
CA ASP A 378 -27.14 3.63 18.21
C ASP A 378 -26.63 2.20 18.41
N ALA A 379 -26.17 1.56 17.33
CA ALA A 379 -25.65 0.20 17.38
C ALA A 379 -24.46 0.06 18.36
N SER A 380 -23.64 1.10 18.52
CA SER A 380 -22.51 1.08 19.45
C SER A 380 -22.91 1.11 20.93
N ASN A 381 -24.17 1.43 21.23
CA ASN A 381 -24.69 1.54 22.59
C ASN A 381 -25.39 0.27 23.10
N GLN A 382 -25.42 -0.81 22.32
CA GLN A 382 -26.15 -2.02 22.71
C GLN A 382 -25.45 -2.78 23.85
N ASP A 383 -26.23 -3.36 24.76
CA ASP A 383 -25.73 -4.08 25.93
C ASP A 383 -25.13 -5.46 25.58
N SER A 384 -25.56 -6.05 24.45
CA SER A 384 -25.12 -7.35 23.96
C SER A 384 -24.62 -7.28 22.52
N TYR A 385 -23.70 -8.19 22.17
CA TYR A 385 -23.18 -8.30 20.80
C TYR A 385 -24.27 -8.80 19.85
N GLU A 386 -25.18 -9.63 20.34
CA GLU A 386 -26.32 -10.16 19.61
C GLU A 386 -27.29 -9.05 19.17
N ASP A 387 -27.61 -8.11 20.07
CA ASP A 387 -28.46 -6.96 19.74
C ASP A 387 -27.78 -6.03 18.73
N PHE A 388 -26.47 -5.81 18.87
CA PHE A 388 -25.67 -5.08 17.89
C PHE A 388 -25.73 -5.72 16.50
N ILE A 389 -25.47 -7.04 16.41
CA ILE A 389 -25.55 -7.76 15.13
C ILE A 389 -26.98 -7.74 14.56
N GLN A 390 -28.01 -7.75 15.41
CA GLN A 390 -29.39 -7.67 14.94
C GLN A 390 -29.70 -6.33 14.27
N ILE A 391 -29.15 -5.21 14.76
CA ILE A 391 -29.28 -3.89 14.10
C ILE A 391 -28.63 -3.92 12.72
N LEU A 392 -27.40 -4.43 12.61
CA LEU A 392 -26.70 -4.54 11.34
C LEU A 392 -27.44 -5.47 10.36
N LYS A 393 -27.98 -6.58 10.86
CA LYS A 393 -28.79 -7.51 10.08
C LYS A 393 -30.04 -6.82 9.50
N ASN A 394 -30.75 -6.04 10.31
CA ASN A 394 -31.93 -5.30 9.87
C ASN A 394 -31.56 -4.28 8.77
N ALA A 395 -30.54 -3.45 9.02
CA ALA A 395 -30.10 -2.41 8.10
C ALA A 395 -29.57 -2.97 6.79
N PHE A 396 -28.66 -3.97 6.82
CA PHE A 396 -28.11 -4.56 5.60
C PHE A 396 -29.15 -5.35 4.80
N THR A 397 -30.09 -6.04 5.46
CA THR A 397 -31.19 -6.71 4.75
C THR A 397 -32.06 -5.71 4.01
N ALA A 398 -32.41 -4.58 4.65
CA ALA A 398 -33.15 -3.49 4.01
C ALA A 398 -32.34 -2.84 2.86
N ALA A 399 -31.04 -2.61 3.06
CA ALA A 399 -30.15 -2.05 2.05
C ALA A 399 -30.03 -2.97 0.82
N VAL A 400 -29.90 -4.28 1.01
CA VAL A 400 -29.90 -5.27 -0.08
C VAL A 400 -31.22 -5.24 -0.88
N GLY A 401 -32.34 -4.94 -0.24
CA GLY A 401 -33.62 -4.70 -0.92
C GLY A 401 -33.64 -3.47 -1.83
N CYS A 402 -32.84 -2.45 -1.50
CA CYS A 402 -32.69 -1.23 -2.29
C CYS A 402 -31.76 -1.41 -3.51
N LEU A 403 -30.85 -2.39 -3.45
CA LEU A 403 -29.87 -2.67 -4.50
C LEU A 403 -30.50 -3.40 -5.70
N ARG A 404 -30.21 -2.97 -6.93
CA ARG A 404 -30.64 -3.69 -8.14
C ARG A 404 -30.00 -5.08 -8.25
N ASN A 405 -30.60 -5.94 -9.07
CA ASN A 405 -29.92 -7.16 -9.51
C ASN A 405 -28.69 -6.83 -10.38
N ASN A 406 -27.74 -7.76 -10.39
CA ASN A 406 -26.43 -7.65 -11.02
C ASN A 406 -25.62 -6.44 -10.53
N ARG A 407 -25.63 -6.19 -9.22
CA ARG A 407 -24.90 -5.09 -8.57
C ARG A 407 -24.02 -5.56 -7.43
N PHE A 408 -23.00 -4.76 -7.14
CA PHE A 408 -22.08 -5.02 -6.03
C PHE A 408 -22.54 -4.36 -4.73
N ALA A 409 -22.17 -4.98 -3.62
CA ALA A 409 -22.17 -4.39 -2.30
C ALA A 409 -20.78 -4.56 -1.68
N VAL A 410 -20.23 -3.52 -1.08
CA VAL A 410 -18.86 -3.51 -0.55
C VAL A 410 -18.88 -3.05 0.89
N ILE A 411 -18.43 -3.92 1.81
CA ILE A 411 -18.45 -3.64 3.25
C ILE A 411 -17.02 -3.67 3.79
N CYS A 412 -16.56 -2.55 4.36
CA CYS A 412 -15.26 -2.45 5.02
C CYS A 412 -15.41 -2.70 6.52
N VAL A 413 -14.88 -3.82 7.01
CA VAL A 413 -14.98 -4.24 8.41
C VAL A 413 -13.68 -4.83 8.92
N GLY A 414 -13.55 -4.89 10.24
CA GLY A 414 -12.39 -5.48 10.89
C GLY A 414 -12.80 -6.16 12.18
N ASP A 415 -12.25 -7.34 12.44
CA ASP A 415 -12.57 -8.02 13.69
C ASP A 415 -12.19 -7.22 14.93
N VAL A 416 -13.10 -7.25 15.91
CA VAL A 416 -12.96 -6.64 17.22
C VAL A 416 -12.94 -7.70 18.30
N ARG A 417 -12.16 -7.45 19.35
CA ARG A 417 -12.05 -8.36 20.49
C ARG A 417 -13.00 -7.93 21.59
N ASP A 418 -13.65 -8.89 22.21
CA ASP A 418 -14.31 -8.73 23.48
C ASP A 418 -13.30 -8.22 24.52
N ARG A 419 -13.58 -7.04 25.09
CA ARG A 419 -12.70 -6.42 26.10
C ARG A 419 -12.65 -7.22 27.40
N LYS A 420 -13.70 -7.99 27.70
CA LYS A 420 -13.82 -8.80 28.92
C LYS A 420 -13.06 -10.12 28.79
N THR A 421 -13.20 -10.80 27.65
CA THR A 421 -12.62 -12.15 27.46
C THR A 421 -11.33 -12.17 26.64
N GLY A 422 -11.11 -11.18 25.78
CA GLY A 422 -9.95 -11.08 24.88
C GLY A 422 -10.07 -11.86 23.57
N PHE A 423 -11.16 -12.62 23.36
CA PHE A 423 -11.42 -13.35 22.11
C PHE A 423 -12.05 -12.44 21.04
N TYR A 424 -11.94 -12.82 19.76
CA TYR A 424 -12.65 -12.13 18.68
C TYR A 424 -14.12 -12.54 18.65
N TYR A 425 -14.99 -11.62 18.23
CA TYR A 425 -16.42 -11.89 18.06
C TYR A 425 -16.80 -12.61 16.74
N ASP A 426 -15.88 -12.76 15.78
CA ASP A 426 -16.15 -13.22 14.39
C ASP A 426 -17.04 -12.23 13.59
N PHE A 427 -16.76 -10.94 13.75
CA PHE A 427 -17.54 -9.86 13.12
C PHE A 427 -17.50 -9.94 11.60
N CYS A 428 -16.33 -10.22 11.02
CA CYS A 428 -16.21 -10.46 9.58
C CYS A 428 -17.09 -11.64 9.11
N GLY A 429 -17.17 -12.71 9.90
CA GLY A 429 -18.03 -13.86 9.64
C GLY A 429 -19.52 -13.53 9.74
N ASP A 430 -19.92 -12.70 10.70
CA ASP A 430 -21.30 -12.24 10.84
C ASP A 430 -21.79 -11.44 9.64
N ILE A 431 -20.97 -10.51 9.12
CA ILE A 431 -21.32 -9.77 7.89
C ILE A 431 -21.51 -10.74 6.71
N LYS A 432 -20.61 -11.72 6.55
CA LYS A 432 -20.74 -12.75 5.50
C LYS A 432 -22.03 -13.55 5.64
N ARG A 433 -22.44 -13.89 6.88
CA ARG A 433 -23.71 -14.58 7.17
C ARG A 433 -24.93 -13.73 6.84
N ILE A 434 -24.95 -12.46 7.27
CA ILE A 434 -26.05 -11.52 7.01
C ILE A 434 -26.32 -11.39 5.51
N PHE A 435 -25.28 -11.12 4.70
CA PHE A 435 -25.44 -10.97 3.26
C PHE A 435 -25.90 -12.27 2.59
N LYS A 436 -25.34 -13.42 3.00
CA LYS A 436 -25.76 -14.73 2.50
C LYS A 436 -27.23 -15.01 2.80
N GLU A 437 -27.71 -14.69 4.01
CA GLU A 437 -29.13 -14.81 4.39
C GLU A 437 -30.03 -13.86 3.58
N ALA A 438 -29.52 -12.68 3.21
CA ALA A 438 -30.19 -11.74 2.31
C ALA A 438 -30.12 -12.13 0.82
N GLY A 439 -29.54 -13.28 0.47
CA GLY A 439 -29.46 -13.80 -0.89
C GLY A 439 -28.34 -13.20 -1.75
N VAL A 440 -27.36 -12.54 -1.13
CA VAL A 440 -26.23 -11.89 -1.81
C VAL A 440 -24.93 -12.55 -1.35
N LEU A 441 -24.13 -13.04 -2.28
CA LEU A 441 -22.98 -13.91 -1.95
C LEU A 441 -21.66 -13.15 -2.03
N LEU A 442 -20.71 -13.54 -1.17
CA LEU A 442 -19.35 -13.03 -1.20
C LEU A 442 -18.70 -13.38 -2.55
N TYR A 443 -18.20 -12.37 -3.23
CA TYR A 443 -17.54 -12.47 -4.52
C TYR A 443 -16.02 -12.31 -4.39
N ASN A 444 -15.56 -11.24 -3.71
CA ASN A 444 -14.14 -11.03 -3.41
C ASN A 444 -13.92 -10.71 -1.92
N GLU A 445 -12.72 -11.00 -1.44
CA GLU A 445 -12.21 -10.56 -0.14
C GLU A 445 -10.87 -9.87 -0.37
N ILE A 446 -10.76 -8.62 0.06
CA ILE A 446 -9.56 -7.80 -0.09
C ILE A 446 -9.08 -7.39 1.32
N ILE A 447 -7.79 -7.52 1.57
CA ILE A 447 -7.14 -7.11 2.83
C ILE A 447 -6.57 -5.71 2.64
N LEU A 448 -7.10 -4.75 3.38
CA LEU A 448 -6.59 -3.37 3.42
C LEU A 448 -5.60 -3.26 4.58
N VAL A 449 -4.30 -3.19 4.30
CA VAL A 449 -3.25 -3.05 5.33
C VAL A 449 -3.22 -1.60 5.81
N GLU A 450 -3.35 -1.40 7.11
CA GLU A 450 -3.43 -0.08 7.75
C GLU A 450 -2.07 0.39 8.28
N GLN A 451 -2.00 1.69 8.57
CA GLN A 451 -0.84 2.31 9.19
C GLN A 451 -0.53 1.69 10.56
N THR A 452 0.73 1.32 10.79
CA THR A 452 1.14 0.58 12.00
C THR A 452 1.64 1.46 13.13
N ALA A 453 1.77 2.78 12.94
CA ALA A 453 2.52 3.67 13.83
C ALA A 453 2.10 3.56 15.32
N SER A 454 0.81 3.72 15.65
CA SER A 454 0.33 3.60 17.04
C SER A 454 0.26 2.15 17.55
N THR A 455 0.16 1.20 16.63
CA THR A 455 0.02 -0.24 16.90
C THR A 455 1.37 -0.88 17.22
N ALA A 456 2.44 -0.45 16.53
CA ALA A 456 3.82 -0.88 16.76
C ALA A 456 4.28 -0.56 18.18
N LEU A 457 3.90 0.61 18.73
CA LEU A 457 4.18 1.00 20.12
C LEU A 457 3.63 0.03 21.17
N ARG A 458 2.57 -0.71 20.82
CA ARG A 458 1.87 -1.65 21.73
C ARG A 458 2.17 -3.12 21.42
N ALA A 459 2.74 -3.40 20.25
CA ALA A 459 2.93 -4.75 19.73
C ALA A 459 3.79 -5.63 20.65
N ALA A 460 4.93 -5.12 21.12
CA ALA A 460 5.81 -5.86 22.01
C ALA A 460 5.11 -6.25 23.32
N ARG A 461 4.36 -5.32 23.93
CA ARG A 461 3.56 -5.58 25.14
C ARG A 461 2.45 -6.59 24.89
N TYR A 462 1.79 -6.57 23.74
CA TYR A 462 0.78 -7.58 23.41
C TYR A 462 1.36 -8.99 23.31
N MET A 463 2.64 -9.15 22.96
CA MET A 463 3.30 -10.45 22.90
C MET A 463 3.58 -11.09 24.27
N GLU A 464 3.48 -10.34 25.37
CA GLU A 464 3.49 -10.88 26.74
C GLU A 464 2.36 -11.91 26.93
N THR A 465 1.22 -11.70 26.29
CA THR A 465 0.07 -12.61 26.32
C THR A 465 -0.15 -13.35 25.00
N ARG A 466 0.87 -13.38 24.12
CA ARG A 466 0.79 -13.93 22.75
C ARG A 466 -0.31 -13.31 21.89
N LYS A 467 -0.76 -12.10 22.23
CA LYS A 467 -1.71 -11.34 21.42
C LYS A 467 -0.97 -10.68 20.25
N VAL A 468 -1.41 -10.98 19.03
CA VAL A 468 -0.92 -10.33 17.82
C VAL A 468 -1.73 -9.06 17.57
N ALA A 469 -1.03 -7.96 17.27
CA ALA A 469 -1.67 -6.69 16.95
C ALA A 469 -2.26 -6.74 15.53
N LYS A 470 -3.53 -6.39 15.37
CA LYS A 470 -4.21 -6.30 14.07
C LYS A 470 -3.82 -5.00 13.38
N THR A 471 -3.49 -5.09 12.10
CA THR A 471 -3.01 -3.98 11.26
C THR A 471 -3.68 -3.98 9.89
N HIS A 472 -4.89 -4.51 9.80
CA HIS A 472 -5.65 -4.58 8.56
C HIS A 472 -7.15 -4.59 8.80
N GLN A 473 -7.89 -4.25 7.77
CA GLN A 473 -9.33 -4.44 7.62
C GLN A 473 -9.62 -5.36 6.43
N HIS A 474 -10.85 -5.89 6.38
CA HIS A 474 -11.40 -6.65 5.28
C HIS A 474 -12.36 -5.77 4.51
N ILE A 475 -12.14 -5.67 3.20
CA ILE A 475 -13.11 -5.16 2.25
C ILE A 475 -13.81 -6.40 1.66
N LEU A 476 -15.02 -6.64 2.14
CA LEU A 476 -15.87 -7.75 1.73
C LEU A 476 -16.73 -7.29 0.55
N VAL A 477 -16.52 -7.88 -0.63
CA VAL A 477 -17.22 -7.54 -1.85
C VAL A 477 -18.23 -8.64 -2.15
N PHE A 478 -19.50 -8.28 -2.21
CA PHE A 478 -20.60 -9.18 -2.50
C PHE A 478 -21.24 -8.83 -3.85
N PHE A 479 -21.82 -9.82 -4.52
CA PHE A 479 -22.54 -9.63 -5.78
C PHE A 479 -23.96 -10.17 -5.71
N LYS A 480 -24.95 -9.32 -6.02
CA LYS A 480 -26.37 -9.68 -6.07
C LYS A 480 -26.72 -10.12 -7.49
N GLY A 481 -26.80 -11.43 -7.73
CA GLY A 481 -27.14 -11.98 -9.04
C GLY A 481 -26.15 -13.05 -9.49
N ASN A 482 -26.05 -13.24 -10.80
CA ASN A 482 -25.19 -14.26 -11.40
C ASN A 482 -23.89 -13.63 -11.92
N PRO A 483 -22.70 -14.02 -11.41
CA PRO A 483 -21.43 -13.42 -11.83
C PRO A 483 -21.14 -13.47 -13.34
N LYS A 484 -21.78 -14.38 -14.09
CA LYS A 484 -21.67 -14.44 -15.56
C LYS A 484 -22.26 -13.21 -16.26
N ASP A 485 -23.13 -12.47 -15.59
CA ASP A 485 -23.80 -11.29 -16.11
C ASP A 485 -23.02 -9.99 -15.81
N ILE A 486 -21.93 -10.04 -15.03
CA ILE A 486 -21.10 -8.85 -14.71
C ILE A 486 -20.67 -8.12 -15.98
N LYS A 487 -20.16 -8.83 -16.99
CA LYS A 487 -19.68 -8.20 -18.24
C LYS A 487 -20.78 -7.55 -19.09
N LYS A 488 -22.07 -7.80 -18.78
CA LYS A 488 -23.20 -7.18 -19.46
C LYS A 488 -23.53 -5.81 -18.87
N GLU A 489 -23.25 -5.64 -17.58
CA GLU A 489 -23.59 -4.46 -16.80
C GLU A 489 -22.37 -3.54 -16.59
N TYR A 490 -21.19 -4.14 -16.41
CA TYR A 490 -19.95 -3.45 -16.13
C TYR A 490 -19.08 -3.39 -17.38
N PRO A 491 -18.76 -2.19 -17.89
CA PRO A 491 -17.79 -2.04 -18.95
C PRO A 491 -16.41 -2.50 -18.46
N LYS A 492 -15.51 -2.79 -19.41
CA LYS A 492 -14.11 -2.99 -19.07
C LYS A 492 -13.60 -1.72 -18.39
N ILE A 493 -12.91 -1.88 -17.27
CA ILE A 493 -12.27 -0.76 -16.57
C ILE A 493 -11.15 -0.25 -17.48
N GLU A 494 -11.39 0.91 -18.08
CA GLU A 494 -10.46 1.65 -18.92
C GLU A 494 -10.41 3.07 -18.36
N TYR A 495 -9.22 3.54 -18.00
CA TYR A 495 -9.00 4.89 -17.53
C TYR A 495 -8.80 5.77 -18.76
N THR A 496 -9.65 6.78 -18.93
CA THR A 496 -9.52 7.71 -20.04
C THR A 496 -8.49 8.78 -19.72
N GLU A 497 -7.88 9.42 -20.73
CA GLU A 497 -7.04 10.61 -20.51
C GLU A 497 -7.81 11.69 -19.73
N GLU A 498 -9.14 11.76 -19.88
CA GLU A 498 -10.03 12.61 -19.07
C GLU A 498 -9.99 12.29 -17.56
N ASP A 499 -9.85 11.02 -17.16
CA ASP A 499 -9.68 10.61 -15.76
C ASP A 499 -8.32 11.04 -15.19
N MET A 500 -7.32 11.29 -16.04
CA MET A 500 -6.01 11.84 -15.65
C MET A 500 -6.07 13.38 -15.62
N VAL A 501 -6.69 13.99 -16.63
CA VAL A 501 -6.87 15.45 -16.77
C VAL A 501 -7.80 16.03 -15.70
N GLN A 502 -8.81 15.29 -15.23
CA GLN A 502 -9.69 15.75 -14.13
C GLN A 502 -8.93 15.96 -12.80
N PHE A 503 -7.70 15.43 -12.70
CA PHE A 503 -6.78 15.69 -11.58
C PHE A 503 -5.64 16.66 -11.92
N GLU A 504 -5.27 16.83 -13.20
CA GLU A 504 -4.27 17.82 -13.65
C GLU A 504 -4.87 19.23 -13.84
N ALA A 505 -6.15 19.35 -14.25
CA ALA A 505 -6.81 20.63 -14.51
C ALA A 505 -6.98 21.51 -13.26
N THR A 506 -6.78 20.95 -12.07
CA THR A 506 -6.72 21.69 -10.80
C THR A 506 -5.37 22.36 -10.53
N GLU A 507 -4.30 22.03 -11.28
CA GLU A 507 -3.03 22.75 -11.17
C GLU A 507 -3.10 24.14 -11.82
N THR A 508 -3.84 24.27 -12.92
CA THR A 508 -3.86 25.52 -13.72
C THR A 508 -4.88 26.56 -13.24
N SER A 509 -5.84 26.20 -12.39
CA SER A 509 -6.81 27.16 -11.83
C SER A 509 -6.31 27.89 -10.59
N SER A 510 -5.20 27.44 -9.97
CA SER A 510 -4.63 28.09 -8.78
C SER A 510 -3.55 29.16 -9.07
N GLU A 511 -3.10 29.29 -10.33
CA GLU A 511 -2.05 30.24 -10.72
C GLU A 511 -2.55 31.50 -11.47
N SER A 512 -3.86 31.69 -11.68
CA SER A 512 -4.37 32.78 -12.55
C SER A 512 -5.13 33.94 -11.89
N GLU A 513 -5.19 34.05 -10.56
CA GLU A 513 -5.89 35.19 -9.89
C GLU A 513 -4.99 36.13 -9.07
N THR A 514 -3.67 36.10 -9.25
CA THR A 514 -2.79 37.12 -8.64
C THR A 514 -1.90 37.79 -9.67
N THR A 515 -2.47 38.67 -10.48
CA THR A 515 -1.81 39.91 -10.95
C THR A 515 -2.77 40.66 -11.88
N GLU A 516 -3.45 41.68 -11.35
CA GLU A 516 -3.75 42.94 -12.05
C GLU A 516 -4.53 43.86 -11.10
N ASN A 517 -3.80 44.69 -10.36
CA ASN A 517 -4.22 46.03 -9.91
C ASN A 517 -3.04 46.69 -9.19
N GLU A 518 -2.15 47.33 -9.97
CA GLU A 518 -1.44 48.55 -9.58
C GLU A 518 -1.85 49.70 -10.49
#